data_AF-A0A2H1IZH0-F1
#
_entry.id   AF-A0A2H1IZH0-F1
#
_cell.length_a   1.000
_cell.length_b   1.000
_cell.length_c   1.000
_cell.angle_alpha   90.00
_cell.angle_beta   90.00
_cell.angle_gamma   90.00
#
_symmetry.space_group_name_H-M   'P 1'
#
loop_
_entity.id
_entity.type
_entity.pdbx_description
1 polymer ?
#
loop_
_entity_poly.entity_id
_entity_poly.type
_entity_poly.pdbx_seq_one_letter_code
_entity_poly.pdbx_strand_id
1 'polypeptide(L)'
;MFELLDFPIVMGGADDIVLTGPTPDKPMVDGREVSDPRLIKALSKPVELDRAEVLDRSAKLGGILHAMGIIGTENARVVIAEDVPPISRRLSILGAVRIGASVDVRSGAASTDAPFASASSADSSSTDGGGEGLTTVLVHTIDAAPIESGRASVKVIRSQFEGVGITVAGETANIDQAMRDSRVEPAAVVALVPSRPLIVTEEKVLDAQSSLEWLAQETLAEA
;
A
#
# COMPACT_ATOMS: atom_id res chain seq x y z
N MET A 1 12.53 -19.89 4.23
CA MET A 1 11.35 -19.03 4.47
C MET A 1 11.85 -17.61 4.27
N PHE A 2 11.46 -16.96 3.17
CA PHE A 2 11.93 -15.61 2.86
C PHE A 2 10.96 -14.63 3.50
N GLU A 3 11.41 -13.99 4.56
CA GLU A 3 10.68 -13.00 5.35
C GLU A 3 11.29 -11.64 5.07
N LEU A 4 10.65 -10.85 4.21
CA LEU A 4 11.22 -9.58 3.76
C LEU A 4 11.16 -8.47 4.83
N LEU A 5 10.27 -8.64 5.82
CA LEU A 5 10.04 -7.69 6.93
C LEU A 5 10.29 -8.28 8.32
N ASP A 6 10.27 -9.61 8.45
CA ASP A 6 10.35 -10.28 9.75
C ASP A 6 11.78 -10.67 10.16
N PHE A 7 12.80 -10.47 9.31
CA PHE A 7 14.19 -10.61 9.77
C PHE A 7 14.60 -9.45 10.69
N PRO A 8 14.88 -9.71 11.99
CA PRO A 8 15.35 -8.70 12.94
C PRO A 8 16.75 -8.18 12.58
N ILE A 9 17.53 -8.99 11.85
CA ILE A 9 18.99 -8.88 11.73
C ILE A 9 19.45 -7.97 10.58
N VAL A 10 18.59 -7.62 9.63
CA VAL A 10 18.98 -6.83 8.45
C VAL A 10 18.84 -5.30 8.66
N MET A 11 18.11 -4.85 9.69
CA MET A 11 17.54 -3.49 9.72
C MET A 11 17.72 -2.70 11.02
N GLY A 12 18.52 -3.16 11.98
CA GLY A 12 18.78 -2.40 13.22
C GLY A 12 17.72 -2.51 14.34
N GLY A 13 17.77 -1.60 15.30
CA GLY A 13 16.91 -1.50 16.49
C GLY A 13 15.46 -1.12 16.19
N ALA A 14 14.58 -1.27 17.18
CA ALA A 14 13.14 -0.98 17.01
C ALA A 14 12.85 0.52 16.81
N ASP A 15 13.68 1.38 17.41
CA ASP A 15 13.57 2.83 17.32
C ASP A 15 14.39 3.42 16.15
N ASP A 16 15.03 2.57 15.35
CA ASP A 16 15.79 3.03 14.19
C ASP A 16 14.83 3.53 13.12
N ILE A 17 15.14 4.70 12.57
CA ILE A 17 14.38 5.26 11.44
C ILE A 17 14.70 4.43 10.20
N VAL A 18 13.68 3.77 9.67
CA VAL A 18 13.81 2.87 8.51
C VAL A 18 13.14 3.43 7.26
N LEU A 19 12.30 4.45 7.40
CA LEU A 19 11.58 5.01 6.26
C LEU A 19 11.48 6.53 6.41
N THR A 20 12.07 7.23 5.45
CA THR A 20 12.09 8.70 5.38
C THR A 20 11.27 9.19 4.18
N GLY A 21 10.65 10.37 4.32
CA GLY A 21 9.82 10.97 3.28
C GLY A 21 10.05 12.46 3.16
N PRO A 22 9.68 13.05 2.02
CA PRO A 22 9.83 14.48 1.82
C PRO A 22 9.02 15.24 2.87
N THR A 23 9.44 16.48 3.11
CA THR A 23 8.62 17.41 3.88
C THR A 23 7.31 17.63 3.12
N PRO A 24 6.14 17.48 3.74
CA PRO A 24 4.88 17.72 3.06
C PRO A 24 4.72 19.22 2.78
N ASP A 25 4.48 19.58 1.52
CA ASP A 25 4.19 20.96 1.11
C ASP A 25 2.93 21.50 1.79
N LYS A 26 1.95 20.61 1.96
CA LYS A 26 0.67 20.86 2.63
C LYS A 26 0.44 19.79 3.69
N PRO A 27 0.85 20.02 4.95
CA PRO A 27 0.65 19.03 5.99
C PRO A 27 -0.85 18.79 6.20
N MET A 28 -1.23 17.52 6.25
CA MET A 28 -2.61 17.09 6.46
C MET A 28 -2.78 16.39 7.81
N VAL A 29 -3.92 16.62 8.44
CA VAL A 29 -4.36 15.93 9.66
C VAL A 29 -5.83 15.57 9.49
N ASP A 30 -6.18 14.30 9.66
CA ASP A 30 -7.56 13.79 9.53
C ASP A 30 -8.21 14.17 8.18
N GLY A 31 -7.44 14.11 7.09
CA GLY A 31 -7.88 14.52 5.76
C GLY A 31 -8.06 16.03 5.57
N ARG A 32 -7.67 16.88 6.54
CA ARG A 32 -7.74 18.35 6.43
C ARG A 32 -6.35 18.93 6.25
N GLU A 33 -6.22 19.85 5.30
CA GLU A 33 -5.04 20.73 5.22
C GLU A 33 -4.96 21.56 6.51
N VAL A 34 -3.78 21.53 7.14
CA VAL A 34 -3.54 22.25 8.38
C VAL A 34 -3.34 23.73 8.05
N SER A 35 -4.18 24.60 8.62
CA SER A 35 -4.11 26.05 8.40
C SER A 35 -3.44 26.82 9.55
N ASP A 36 -3.32 26.23 10.75
CA ASP A 36 -2.65 26.86 11.89
C ASP A 36 -1.14 26.96 11.63
N PRO A 37 -0.55 28.18 11.57
CA PRO A 37 0.88 28.37 11.32
C PRO A 37 1.81 27.62 12.29
N ARG A 38 1.39 27.41 13.54
CA ARG A 38 2.19 26.67 14.54
C ARG A 38 2.23 25.18 14.22
N LEU A 39 1.08 24.62 13.83
CA LEU A 39 0.99 23.21 13.44
C LEU A 39 1.66 22.98 12.09
N ILE A 40 1.50 23.88 11.12
CA ILE A 40 2.25 23.84 9.86
C ILE A 40 3.74 23.78 10.15
N LYS A 41 4.28 24.71 10.95
CA LYS A 41 5.71 24.71 11.32
C LYS A 41 6.16 23.41 12.02
N ALA A 42 5.29 22.81 12.83
CA ALA A 42 5.59 21.56 13.51
C ALA A 42 5.58 20.35 12.58
N LEU A 43 4.72 20.36 11.55
CA LEU A 43 4.45 19.24 10.65
C LEU A 43 5.19 19.34 9.30
N SER A 44 5.71 20.51 8.95
CA SER A 44 6.60 20.74 7.81
C SER A 44 8.02 20.27 8.14
N LYS A 45 8.14 18.98 8.48
CA LYS A 45 9.40 18.26 8.64
C LYS A 45 9.39 17.04 7.72
N PRO A 46 10.56 16.49 7.37
CA PRO A 46 10.62 15.18 6.76
C PRO A 46 9.83 14.17 7.58
N VAL A 47 9.12 13.27 6.88
CA VAL A 47 8.46 12.15 7.56
C VAL A 47 9.55 11.15 7.92
N GLU A 48 9.60 10.74 9.18
CA GLU A 48 10.50 9.71 9.68
C GLU A 48 9.62 8.69 10.39
N LEU A 49 9.65 7.44 9.93
CA LEU A 49 8.97 6.33 10.59
C LEU A 49 10.01 5.35 11.12
N ASP A 50 9.85 5.01 12.40
CA ASP A 50 10.62 3.95 13.01
C ASP A 50 10.15 2.56 12.55
N ARG A 51 10.89 1.53 12.93
CA ARG A 51 10.60 0.15 12.55
C ARG A 51 9.23 -0.31 13.05
N ALA A 52 8.87 0.01 14.29
CA ALA A 52 7.60 -0.40 14.88
C ALA A 52 6.42 0.25 14.13
N GLU A 53 6.57 1.51 13.76
CA GLU A 53 5.62 2.30 13.00
C GLU A 53 5.39 1.76 11.58
N VAL A 54 6.46 1.35 10.89
CA VAL A 54 6.36 0.73 9.56
C VAL A 54 5.71 -0.66 9.64
N LEU A 55 6.09 -1.47 10.64
CA LEU A 55 5.49 -2.78 10.84
C LEU A 55 4.00 -2.69 11.18
N ASP A 56 3.62 -1.82 12.11
CA ASP A 56 2.22 -1.61 12.50
C ASP A 56 1.37 -1.20 11.30
N ARG A 57 1.81 -0.17 10.56
CA ARG A 57 1.05 0.36 9.41
C ARG A 57 0.98 -0.63 8.25
N SER A 58 2.07 -1.31 7.92
CA SER A 58 2.07 -2.32 6.85
C SER A 58 1.23 -3.54 7.22
N ALA A 59 1.28 -4.01 8.48
CA ALA A 59 0.43 -5.09 8.97
C ALA A 59 -1.04 -4.69 8.96
N LYS A 60 -1.36 -3.48 9.41
CA LYS A 60 -2.73 -2.97 9.39
C LYS A 60 -3.26 -2.81 7.97
N LEU A 61 -2.45 -2.34 7.02
CA LEU A 61 -2.83 -2.32 5.61
C LEU A 61 -3.13 -3.71 5.06
N GLY A 62 -2.29 -4.72 5.37
CA GLY A 62 -2.59 -6.10 5.02
C GLY A 62 -3.93 -6.58 5.59
N GLY A 63 -4.26 -6.14 6.81
CA GLY A 63 -5.56 -6.36 7.44
C GLY A 63 -6.73 -5.73 6.68
N ILE A 64 -6.56 -4.49 6.21
CA ILE A 64 -7.54 -3.79 5.36
C ILE A 64 -7.76 -4.57 4.06
N LEU A 65 -6.68 -5.00 3.39
CA LEU A 65 -6.76 -5.81 2.17
C LEU A 65 -7.52 -7.12 2.42
N HIS A 66 -7.23 -7.83 3.52
CA HIS A 66 -7.97 -9.03 3.92
C HIS A 66 -9.47 -8.75 4.15
N ALA A 67 -9.80 -7.65 4.83
CA ALA A 67 -11.19 -7.25 5.07
C ALA A 67 -11.94 -6.92 3.76
N MET A 68 -11.22 -6.51 2.72
CA MET A 68 -11.73 -6.31 1.35
C MET A 68 -11.75 -7.60 0.51
N GLY A 69 -11.47 -8.76 1.11
CA GLY A 69 -11.49 -10.07 0.44
C GLY A 69 -10.20 -10.42 -0.31
N ILE A 70 -9.14 -9.61 -0.18
CA ILE A 70 -7.85 -9.86 -0.82
C ILE A 70 -7.03 -10.79 0.06
N ILE A 71 -7.20 -12.10 -0.15
CA ILE A 71 -6.46 -13.13 0.57
C ILE A 71 -5.14 -13.31 -0.19
N GLY A 72 -4.11 -12.56 0.22
CA GLY A 72 -2.86 -12.47 -0.52
C GLY A 72 -2.27 -13.85 -0.85
N THR A 73 -2.27 -14.17 -2.14
CA THR A 73 -1.88 -15.44 -2.76
C THR A 73 -1.74 -15.20 -4.28
N GLU A 74 -1.64 -16.27 -5.07
CA GLU A 74 -1.35 -16.33 -6.52
C GLU A 74 -2.23 -15.40 -7.36
N ASN A 75 -3.45 -15.16 -6.91
CA ASN A 75 -4.49 -14.50 -7.68
C ASN A 75 -4.77 -13.05 -7.25
N ALA A 76 -3.86 -12.40 -6.51
CA ALA A 76 -3.99 -11.00 -6.12
C ALA A 76 -2.85 -10.12 -6.67
N ARG A 77 -3.22 -9.01 -7.31
CA ARG A 77 -2.30 -7.96 -7.75
C ARG A 77 -2.73 -6.59 -7.22
N VAL A 78 -1.82 -5.92 -6.53
CA VAL A 78 -1.97 -4.54 -6.08
C VAL A 78 -1.23 -3.62 -7.05
N VAL A 79 -1.97 -2.80 -7.77
CA VAL A 79 -1.46 -1.75 -8.63
C VAL A 79 -1.39 -0.46 -7.81
N ILE A 80 -0.24 0.20 -7.78
CA ILE A 80 -0.06 1.46 -7.04
C ILE A 80 0.14 2.58 -8.06
N ALA A 81 -0.80 3.51 -8.09
CA ALA A 81 -0.75 4.67 -8.98
C ALA A 81 0.42 5.61 -8.62
N GLU A 82 0.91 6.32 -9.63
CA GLU A 82 2.09 7.21 -9.51
C GLU A 82 1.82 8.46 -8.66
N ASP A 83 0.56 8.88 -8.58
CA ASP A 83 0.12 10.03 -7.80
C ASP A 83 0.04 9.74 -6.29
N VAL A 84 0.19 8.48 -5.87
CA VAL A 84 0.20 8.09 -4.45
C VAL A 84 1.44 8.70 -3.75
N PRO A 85 1.27 9.39 -2.61
CA PRO A 85 2.38 10.00 -1.90
C PRO A 85 3.51 8.99 -1.56
N PRO A 86 4.80 9.39 -1.61
CA PRO A 86 5.93 8.45 -1.53
C PRO A 86 5.90 7.52 -0.29
N ILE A 87 5.54 8.05 0.88
CA ILE A 87 5.42 7.25 2.11
C ILE A 87 4.28 6.24 1.99
N SER A 88 3.10 6.68 1.54
CA SER A 88 1.94 5.82 1.33
C SER A 88 2.23 4.73 0.30
N ARG A 89 2.97 5.06 -0.77
CA ARG A 89 3.40 4.10 -1.81
C ARG A 89 4.28 3.00 -1.20
N ARG A 90 5.31 3.36 -0.44
CA ARG A 90 6.18 2.37 0.22
C ARG A 90 5.44 1.51 1.23
N LEU A 91 4.61 2.10 2.08
CA LEU A 91 3.77 1.35 3.02
C LEU A 91 2.77 0.42 2.28
N SER A 92 2.27 0.84 1.11
CA SER A 92 1.42 0.02 0.24
C SER A 92 2.14 -1.18 -0.32
N ILE A 93 3.35 -0.99 -0.83
CA ILE A 93 4.22 -2.08 -1.29
C ILE A 93 4.44 -3.09 -0.15
N LEU A 94 4.83 -2.60 1.03
CA LEU A 94 5.11 -3.44 2.19
C LEU A 94 3.88 -4.22 2.67
N GLY A 95 2.71 -3.57 2.77
CA GLY A 95 1.47 -4.23 3.17
C GLY A 95 0.98 -5.28 2.17
N ALA A 96 1.13 -5.02 0.86
CA ALA A 96 0.79 -5.98 -0.18
C ALA A 96 1.73 -7.19 -0.19
N VAL A 97 3.05 -6.95 -0.11
CA VAL A 97 4.06 -8.01 -0.04
C VAL A 97 3.88 -8.86 1.21
N ARG A 98 3.52 -8.26 2.35
CA ARG A 98 3.29 -8.95 3.62
C ARG A 98 2.23 -10.06 3.51
N ILE A 99 1.17 -9.80 2.76
CA ILE A 99 0.13 -10.81 2.51
C ILE A 99 0.46 -11.72 1.31
N GLY A 100 1.55 -11.49 0.59
CA GLY A 100 1.94 -12.28 -0.58
C GLY A 100 1.18 -11.92 -1.87
N ALA A 101 0.62 -10.71 -1.94
CA ALA A 101 0.09 -10.15 -3.17
C ALA A 101 1.23 -9.64 -4.07
N SER A 102 1.07 -9.81 -5.38
CA SER A 102 1.99 -9.18 -6.34
C SER A 102 1.74 -7.68 -6.40
N VAL A 103 2.78 -6.89 -6.64
CA VAL A 103 2.71 -5.43 -6.71
C VAL A 103 3.13 -4.95 -8.10
N ASP A 104 2.34 -4.08 -8.70
CA ASP A 104 2.63 -3.41 -9.97
C ASP A 104 2.80 -1.92 -9.73
N VAL A 105 4.01 -1.41 -9.97
CA VAL A 105 4.38 -0.02 -9.71
C VAL A 105 4.72 0.76 -11.00
N ARG A 106 4.36 0.19 -12.15
CA ARG A 106 4.56 0.83 -13.46
C ARG A 106 3.68 2.08 -13.61
N SER A 107 4.25 3.12 -14.18
CA SER A 107 3.54 4.30 -14.65
C SER A 107 2.44 3.88 -15.63
N GLY A 108 1.22 4.36 -15.38
CA GLY A 108 0.06 4.03 -16.21
C GLY A 108 -0.51 2.62 -16.01
N ALA A 109 0.01 1.79 -15.10
CA ALA A 109 -0.65 0.53 -14.74
C ALA A 109 -2.08 0.76 -14.24
N ALA A 110 -2.28 1.87 -13.52
CA ALA A 110 -3.58 2.35 -13.06
C ALA A 110 -4.51 2.84 -14.19
N SER A 111 -3.96 3.19 -15.36
CA SER A 111 -4.70 3.72 -16.52
C SER A 111 -5.30 2.63 -17.39
N THR A 112 -5.09 1.36 -17.04
CA THR A 112 -5.66 0.22 -17.75
C THR A 112 -7.12 0.04 -17.33
N ASP A 113 -7.98 0.98 -17.72
CA ASP A 113 -9.39 0.71 -17.88
C ASP A 113 -9.55 -0.32 -19.00
N ALA A 114 -9.80 -1.58 -18.65
CA ALA A 114 -10.29 -2.56 -19.60
C ALA A 114 -11.08 -3.66 -18.87
N PRO A 115 -12.17 -4.16 -19.45
CA PRO A 115 -13.43 -3.45 -19.65
C PRO A 115 -14.52 -4.16 -18.83
N PHE A 116 -15.48 -3.38 -18.31
CA PHE A 116 -16.77 -3.95 -17.94
C PHE A 116 -17.37 -4.63 -19.19
N ALA A 117 -17.66 -5.91 -19.04
CA ALA A 117 -18.34 -6.73 -20.03
C ALA A 117 -19.64 -6.04 -20.50
N SER A 118 -19.59 -5.40 -21.67
CA SER A 118 -20.78 -5.16 -22.45
C SER A 118 -21.10 -6.44 -23.21
N ALA A 119 -22.10 -7.15 -22.71
CA ALA A 119 -22.71 -8.27 -23.41
C ALA A 119 -23.35 -7.78 -24.72
N SER A 120 -22.84 -8.28 -25.86
CA SER A 120 -23.66 -8.61 -27.03
C SER A 120 -22.84 -9.28 -28.15
N SER A 121 -23.00 -10.60 -28.22
CA SER A 121 -23.24 -11.45 -29.41
C SER A 121 -22.20 -11.65 -30.52
N ALA A 122 -21.81 -12.93 -30.64
CA ALA A 122 -21.33 -13.70 -31.81
C ALA A 122 -20.00 -13.27 -32.46
N ASP A 123 -19.01 -14.13 -32.71
CA ASP A 123 -19.09 -15.45 -33.34
C ASP A 123 -17.75 -16.23 -33.16
N SER A 124 -17.86 -17.55 -32.96
CA SER A 124 -16.93 -18.64 -33.29
C SER A 124 -15.45 -18.72 -32.83
N SER A 125 -15.23 -19.70 -31.92
CA SER A 125 -14.17 -20.74 -31.88
C SER A 125 -12.68 -20.38 -31.80
N SER A 126 -12.04 -20.67 -30.66
CA SER A 126 -11.19 -21.86 -30.41
C SER A 126 -10.24 -21.65 -29.21
N THR A 127 -10.28 -22.60 -28.27
CA THR A 127 -9.21 -23.06 -27.33
C THR A 127 -8.13 -22.07 -26.87
N ASP A 128 -8.10 -21.71 -25.58
CA ASP A 128 -7.01 -22.09 -24.66
C ASP A 128 -7.24 -21.66 -23.19
N GLY A 129 -6.73 -22.48 -22.26
CA GLY A 129 -6.23 -22.12 -20.92
C GLY A 129 -7.13 -21.38 -19.91
N GLY A 130 -7.53 -22.08 -18.83
CA GLY A 130 -8.19 -21.49 -17.66
C GLY A 130 -7.39 -20.35 -17.01
N GLY A 131 -7.86 -19.12 -17.18
CA GLY A 131 -7.46 -17.99 -16.35
C GLY A 131 -8.40 -17.88 -15.16
N GLU A 132 -8.03 -18.47 -14.03
CA GLU A 132 -8.64 -18.08 -12.75
C GLU A 132 -8.43 -16.57 -12.57
N GLY A 133 -9.52 -15.85 -12.34
CA GLY A 133 -9.56 -14.38 -12.39
C GLY A 133 -8.60 -13.75 -11.38
N LEU A 134 -7.54 -13.12 -11.89
CA LEU A 134 -6.66 -12.26 -11.10
C LEU A 134 -7.49 -11.11 -10.52
N THR A 135 -7.53 -11.02 -9.19
CA THR A 135 -8.14 -9.89 -8.50
C THR A 135 -7.15 -8.73 -8.50
N THR A 136 -7.52 -7.66 -9.20
CA THR A 136 -6.75 -6.41 -9.25
C THR A 136 -7.28 -5.42 -8.22
N VAL A 137 -6.35 -4.89 -7.44
CA VAL A 137 -6.57 -3.88 -6.41
C VAL A 137 -5.84 -2.61 -6.84
N LEU A 138 -6.51 -1.47 -6.87
CA LEU A 138 -5.87 -0.20 -7.22
C LEU A 138 -5.69 0.66 -5.97
N VAL A 139 -4.45 1.07 -5.67
CA VAL A 139 -4.14 2.09 -4.67
C VAL A 139 -3.89 3.40 -5.40
N HIS A 140 -4.64 4.45 -5.06
CA HIS A 140 -4.59 5.74 -5.74
C HIS A 140 -4.99 6.90 -4.82
N THR A 141 -4.77 8.14 -5.24
CA THR A 141 -5.29 9.30 -4.50
C THR A 141 -6.81 9.42 -4.65
N ILE A 142 -7.47 9.90 -3.61
CA ILE A 142 -8.91 10.13 -3.57
C ILE A 142 -9.23 11.50 -3.01
N ASP A 143 -10.33 12.10 -3.49
CA ASP A 143 -10.96 13.24 -2.85
C ASP A 143 -11.95 12.73 -1.79
N ALA A 144 -11.43 12.48 -0.58
CA ALA A 144 -12.22 11.99 0.54
C ALA A 144 -12.63 13.12 1.47
N ALA A 145 -13.86 13.04 1.99
CA ALA A 145 -14.30 13.92 3.06
C ALA A 145 -13.37 13.78 4.28
N PRO A 146 -13.04 14.89 4.97
CA PRO A 146 -12.25 14.83 6.19
C PRO A 146 -12.84 13.91 7.26
N ILE A 147 -11.96 13.25 8.01
CA ILE A 147 -12.37 12.39 9.11
C ILE A 147 -12.76 13.27 10.30
N GLU A 148 -13.92 12.99 10.90
CA GLU A 148 -14.31 13.65 12.14
C GLU A 148 -13.39 13.20 13.28
N SER A 149 -12.61 14.12 13.85
CA SER A 149 -11.84 13.85 15.06
C SER A 149 -12.81 13.47 16.19
N GLY A 150 -12.63 12.28 16.77
CA GLY A 150 -13.45 11.83 17.90
C GLY A 150 -13.40 12.82 19.08
N ARG A 151 -14.45 12.87 19.90
CA ARG A 151 -14.57 13.80 21.06
C ARG A 151 -13.50 13.62 22.14
N ALA A 152 -12.67 12.58 22.06
CA ALA A 152 -11.55 12.35 22.96
C ALA A 152 -10.29 12.99 22.38
N SER A 153 -9.63 13.85 23.16
CA SER A 153 -8.33 14.45 22.87
C SER A 153 -7.21 13.41 22.92
N VAL A 154 -7.26 12.42 22.03
CA VAL A 154 -6.20 11.44 21.84
C VAL A 154 -5.21 12.05 20.86
N LYS A 155 -3.91 11.90 21.15
CA LYS A 155 -2.81 12.27 20.26
C LYS A 155 -3.14 11.79 18.85
N VAL A 156 -3.33 12.72 17.91
CA VAL A 156 -3.64 12.39 16.51
C VAL A 156 -2.36 11.85 15.89
N ILE A 157 -2.30 10.53 15.70
CA ILE A 157 -1.21 9.86 14.99
C ILE A 157 -1.62 9.82 13.51
N ARG A 158 -0.74 10.32 12.64
CA ARG A 158 -0.95 10.29 11.19
C ARG A 158 -0.87 8.85 10.68
N SER A 159 -1.84 8.46 9.86
CA SER A 159 -1.82 7.15 9.21
C SER A 159 -0.77 7.09 8.12
N GLN A 160 -0.39 8.25 7.56
CA GLN A 160 0.45 8.37 6.36
C GLN A 160 -0.25 7.84 5.10
N PHE A 161 -1.58 7.74 5.15
CA PHE A 161 -2.45 7.41 4.02
C PHE A 161 -3.53 8.48 3.82
N GLU A 162 -3.29 9.70 4.32
CA GLU A 162 -4.22 10.81 4.15
C GLU A 162 -4.45 11.08 2.66
N GLY A 163 -5.71 11.02 2.21
CA GLY A 163 -6.08 11.21 0.79
C GLY A 163 -5.79 10.00 -0.11
N VAL A 164 -5.53 8.82 0.46
CA VAL A 164 -5.26 7.59 -0.32
C VAL A 164 -6.41 6.60 -0.17
N GLY A 165 -6.82 6.00 -1.29
CA GLY A 165 -7.88 5.01 -1.36
C GLY A 165 -7.43 3.68 -1.94
N ILE A 166 -8.21 2.64 -1.67
CA ILE A 166 -8.12 1.33 -2.32
C ILE A 166 -9.41 1.10 -3.09
N THR A 167 -9.29 0.81 -4.39
CA THR A 167 -10.41 0.42 -5.24
C THR A 167 -10.30 -1.07 -5.61
N VAL A 168 -11.38 -1.82 -5.35
CA VAL A 168 -11.53 -3.22 -5.74
C VAL A 168 -12.91 -3.38 -6.38
N ALA A 169 -12.95 -3.96 -7.58
CA ALA A 169 -14.21 -4.20 -8.31
C ALA A 169 -15.13 -2.96 -8.46
N GLY A 170 -14.54 -1.76 -8.53
CA GLY A 170 -15.27 -0.49 -8.66
C GLY A 170 -15.73 0.13 -7.33
N GLU A 171 -15.48 -0.52 -6.19
CA GLU A 171 -15.74 0.03 -4.87
C GLU A 171 -14.46 0.61 -4.27
N THR A 172 -14.52 1.87 -3.84
CA THR A 172 -13.38 2.59 -3.24
C THR A 172 -13.54 2.75 -1.74
N ALA A 173 -12.53 2.32 -0.99
CA ALA A 173 -12.42 2.53 0.45
C ALA A 173 -11.31 3.54 0.79
N ASN A 174 -11.56 4.42 1.76
CA ASN A 174 -10.55 5.36 2.28
C ASN A 174 -9.62 4.64 3.27
N ILE A 175 -8.32 4.60 2.96
CA ILE A 175 -7.32 3.89 3.78
C ILE A 175 -7.12 4.58 5.12
N ASP A 176 -7.05 5.91 5.19
CA ASP A 176 -6.86 6.65 6.46
C ASP A 176 -8.00 6.34 7.44
N GLN A 177 -9.23 6.25 6.95
CA GLN A 177 -10.37 5.86 7.77
C GLN A 177 -10.27 4.40 8.23
N ALA A 178 -9.95 3.47 7.33
CA ALA A 178 -9.80 2.06 7.67
C ALA A 178 -8.63 1.80 8.64
N MET A 179 -7.54 2.57 8.55
CA MET A 179 -6.41 2.55 9.48
C MET A 179 -6.80 2.97 10.91
N ARG A 180 -7.91 3.69 11.08
CA ARG A 180 -8.41 4.13 12.40
C ARG A 180 -9.51 3.21 12.94
N ASP A 181 -10.05 2.35 12.08
CA ASP A 181 -11.04 1.36 12.51
C ASP A 181 -10.37 0.32 13.41
N SER A 182 -10.88 0.19 14.63
CA SER A 182 -10.36 -0.78 15.61
C SER A 182 -10.74 -2.22 15.28
N ARG A 183 -11.67 -2.44 14.35
CA ARG A 183 -12.10 -3.77 13.91
C ARG A 183 -11.17 -4.38 12.87
N VAL A 184 -10.27 -3.58 12.29
CA VAL A 184 -9.28 -4.07 11.34
C VAL A 184 -8.16 -4.74 12.14
N GLU A 185 -8.13 -6.07 12.03
CA GLU A 185 -7.07 -6.88 12.60
C GLU A 185 -5.82 -6.82 11.71
N PRO A 186 -4.62 -6.53 12.26
CA PRO A 186 -3.38 -6.54 11.49
C PRO A 186 -3.11 -7.93 10.88
N ALA A 187 -2.70 -7.96 9.62
CA ALA A 187 -2.38 -9.22 8.94
C ALA A 187 -1.06 -9.81 9.45
N ALA A 188 -1.06 -11.13 9.63
CA ALA A 188 0.16 -11.92 9.79
C ALA A 188 0.96 -11.93 8.47
N VAL A 189 2.27 -12.09 8.57
CA VAL A 189 3.11 -12.28 7.39
C VAL A 189 2.82 -13.64 6.74
N VAL A 190 2.88 -13.69 5.42
CA VAL A 190 2.81 -14.93 4.64
C VAL A 190 4.20 -15.29 4.12
N ALA A 191 4.56 -16.58 4.19
CA ALA A 191 5.81 -17.06 3.63
C ALA A 191 5.79 -16.95 2.09
N LEU A 192 6.74 -16.20 1.53
CA LEU A 192 6.84 -16.02 0.08
C LEU A 192 7.55 -17.21 -0.58
N VAL A 193 7.05 -17.61 -1.74
CA VAL A 193 7.71 -18.59 -2.62
C VAL A 193 8.82 -17.87 -3.40
N PRO A 194 10.10 -18.29 -3.30
CA PRO A 194 11.24 -17.51 -3.79
C PRO A 194 11.17 -17.15 -5.28
N SER A 195 10.77 -18.12 -6.11
CA SER A 195 10.71 -18.02 -7.57
C SER A 195 9.42 -17.37 -8.09
N ARG A 196 8.51 -16.97 -7.20
CA ARG A 196 7.21 -16.43 -7.60
C ARG A 196 7.35 -14.95 -7.93
N PRO A 197 6.80 -14.47 -9.07
CA PRO A 197 6.69 -13.05 -9.36
C PRO A 197 6.04 -12.27 -8.22
N LEU A 198 6.73 -11.23 -7.75
CA LEU A 198 6.28 -10.41 -6.64
C LEU A 198 6.18 -8.93 -7.02
N ILE A 199 7.21 -8.36 -7.64
CA ILE A 199 7.24 -6.94 -8.01
C ILE A 199 7.29 -6.82 -9.54
N VAL A 200 6.44 -5.97 -10.09
CA VAL A 200 6.42 -5.60 -11.52
C VAL A 200 6.82 -4.14 -11.62
N THR A 201 7.96 -3.89 -12.24
CA THR A 201 8.49 -2.55 -12.54
C THR A 201 8.44 -2.29 -14.05
N GLU A 202 8.82 -1.10 -14.49
CA GLU A 202 8.92 -0.76 -15.92
C GLU A 202 9.89 -1.67 -16.67
N GLU A 203 11.00 -2.03 -16.02
CA GLU A 203 12.11 -2.70 -16.65
C GLU A 203 11.99 -4.23 -16.58
N LYS A 204 11.41 -4.74 -15.50
CA LYS A 204 11.42 -6.19 -15.22
C LYS A 204 10.35 -6.62 -14.23
N VAL A 205 10.08 -7.93 -14.27
CA VAL A 205 9.35 -8.64 -13.23
C VAL A 205 10.38 -9.29 -12.31
N LEU A 206 10.30 -8.97 -11.02
CA LEU A 206 11.14 -9.53 -9.97
C LEU A 206 10.38 -10.62 -9.24
N ASP A 207 11.00 -11.78 -9.09
CA ASP A 207 10.53 -12.79 -8.14
C ASP A 207 10.80 -12.37 -6.69
N ALA A 208 10.18 -13.07 -5.74
CA ALA A 208 10.30 -12.74 -4.32
C ALA A 208 11.75 -12.68 -3.84
N GLN A 209 12.64 -13.57 -4.32
CA GLN A 209 14.04 -13.56 -3.94
C GLN A 209 14.80 -12.36 -4.53
N SER A 210 14.62 -12.08 -5.82
CA SER A 210 15.30 -11.00 -6.54
C SER A 210 14.74 -9.62 -6.17
N SER A 211 13.54 -9.57 -5.59
CA SER A 211 12.91 -8.33 -5.12
C SER A 211 13.54 -7.76 -3.85
N LEU A 212 14.33 -8.55 -3.09
CA LEU A 212 14.91 -8.12 -1.81
C LEU A 212 15.76 -6.85 -1.93
N GLU A 213 16.67 -6.82 -2.89
CA GLU A 213 17.55 -5.67 -3.12
C GLU A 213 16.74 -4.45 -3.58
N TRP A 214 15.77 -4.66 -4.46
CA TRP A 214 14.89 -3.60 -4.93
C TRP A 214 14.04 -3.03 -3.80
N LEU A 215 13.47 -3.88 -2.93
CA LEU A 215 12.68 -3.45 -1.78
C LEU A 215 13.54 -2.70 -0.77
N ALA A 216 14.78 -3.13 -0.53
CA ALA A 216 15.71 -2.39 0.29
C ALA A 216 15.95 -0.98 -0.28
N GLN A 217 16.22 -0.85 -1.57
CA GLN A 217 16.43 0.47 -2.21
C GLN A 217 15.16 1.33 -2.21
N GLU A 218 14.00 0.76 -2.56
CA GLU A 218 12.74 1.51 -2.67
C GLU A 218 12.23 1.96 -1.30
N THR A 219 12.45 1.16 -0.24
CA THR A 219 11.92 1.43 1.10
C THR A 219 12.90 2.12 2.04
N LEU A 220 14.22 1.89 1.90
CA LEU A 220 15.28 2.41 2.77
C LEU A 220 16.12 3.53 2.14
N ALA A 221 15.71 4.07 0.99
CA ALA A 221 16.49 5.06 0.25
C ALA A 221 17.10 6.12 1.20
N GLU A 222 18.43 6.17 1.21
CA GLU A 222 19.26 6.97 2.10
C GLU A 222 18.83 8.45 2.11
N ALA A 223 18.84 9.04 3.30
CA ALA A 223 18.69 10.47 3.53
C ALA A 223 19.89 11.28 3.01
#